data_AF-A0A933PD37-F1
#
_entry.id   AF-A0A933PD37-F1
#
_cell.length_a   1.000
_cell.length_b   1.000
_cell.length_c   1.000
_cell.angle_alpha   90.00
_cell.angle_beta   90.00
_cell.angle_gamma   90.00
#
_symmetry.space_group_name_H-M   'P 1'
#
loop_
_entity.id
_entity.type
_entity.pdbx_description
1 polymer ?
#
loop_
_entity_poly.entity_id
_entity_poly.type
_entity_poly.pdbx_seq_one_letter_code
_entity_poly.pdbx_strand_id
1 'polypeptide(L)'
;MPSPYVRGTDVPGARGDPRLTSSSSRLSGSSRICERVRPLTRPSTRPEVDRVGGRGGIASPPSSVCHRPHAVASSAVPPDLSQDLAQDRPPGRDVQRLAAYGVLRDADGRVVLVRASDRSDLTGVWFLPGGGVDFGEHPRDAVAREVAEETGVTVRVTGLRDVVSDVIDLPHRGVRVHTLRVLYDLHADDPSTSGAGRAVGLRPEPDGTSDAVRLVAPGELTGAGALPVVPFVAHTLGLPVPPMPVAHPPARPTVVPAAAAGHAVRGFGSPAAGDPAVPVDEGGAVAPGPDLDALHGEAVARVQRTAAYALCHADGRVLLSRLRNSSLWTLPGGGIDHGEQPHEAAVREVHEETGLPVRLRGLLDVDSTRFTGRGPSGRAEDFHGVRVVFDGEVPTDVEPRVVEVDGSTVEAAWWPVADLSRLQLTGLVRAALKHLP
;
A
#
# COMPACT_ATOMS: atom_id res chain seq x y z
N MET A 1 -5.36 38.76 25.50
CA MET A 1 -6.13 39.95 25.96
C MET A 1 -5.14 41.08 26.17
N PRO A 2 -5.46 42.35 25.84
CA PRO A 2 -6.72 42.84 25.27
C PRO A 2 -6.61 43.29 23.79
N SER A 3 -7.77 43.46 23.16
CA SER A 3 -7.98 44.14 21.87
C SER A 3 -8.19 45.66 22.11
N PRO A 4 -8.38 46.51 21.06
CA PRO A 4 -9.77 46.73 20.62
C PRO A 4 -10.00 46.90 19.11
N TYR A 5 -11.23 46.54 18.73
CA TYR A 5 -11.94 46.81 17.47
C TYR A 5 -12.09 48.29 17.09
N VAL A 6 -12.25 48.57 15.79
CA VAL A 6 -13.14 49.64 15.26
C VAL A 6 -13.90 49.12 14.02
N ARG A 7 -15.18 49.51 13.89
CA ARG A 7 -16.07 49.25 12.73
C ARG A 7 -16.36 50.54 11.95
N GLY A 8 -16.77 50.36 10.68
CA GLY A 8 -17.62 51.31 9.93
C GLY A 8 -16.89 52.11 8.85
N THR A 9 -17.46 52.45 7.69
CA THR A 9 -18.63 52.04 6.90
C THR A 9 -18.69 52.97 5.67
N ASP A 10 -19.36 52.52 4.62
CA ASP A 10 -20.01 53.30 3.55
C ASP A 10 -19.23 53.83 2.32
N VAL A 11 -20.01 53.83 1.22
CA VAL A 11 -19.67 54.03 -0.19
C VAL A 11 -20.66 55.03 -0.79
N PRO A 12 -20.22 55.90 -1.70
CA PRO A 12 -20.95 56.12 -2.95
C PRO A 12 -19.99 56.15 -4.17
N GLY A 13 -20.39 55.85 -5.41
CA GLY A 13 -21.74 55.61 -5.94
C GLY A 13 -22.01 56.41 -7.23
N ALA A 14 -21.41 56.04 -8.36
CA ALA A 14 -21.70 56.59 -9.70
C ALA A 14 -21.37 55.54 -10.78
N ARG A 15 -22.34 54.86 -11.40
CA ARG A 15 -23.09 55.25 -12.62
C ARG A 15 -22.22 55.49 -13.87
N GLY A 16 -22.31 54.57 -14.84
CA GLY A 16 -21.77 54.73 -16.19
C GLY A 16 -21.94 53.46 -17.07
N ASP A 17 -23.08 53.35 -17.76
CA ASP A 17 -23.26 52.48 -18.94
C ASP A 17 -23.56 53.42 -20.12
N PRO A 18 -22.94 53.22 -21.30
CA PRO A 18 -23.74 52.68 -22.40
C PRO A 18 -23.01 51.73 -23.37
N ARG A 19 -23.64 50.55 -23.56
CA ARG A 19 -24.03 49.94 -24.85
C ARG A 19 -22.97 49.66 -25.94
N LEU A 20 -22.87 48.36 -26.24
CA LEU A 20 -23.00 47.73 -27.58
C LEU A 20 -22.24 48.33 -28.79
N THR A 21 -21.21 47.61 -29.25
CA THR A 21 -20.93 47.43 -30.68
C THR A 21 -20.56 45.99 -31.01
N SER A 22 -21.19 45.41 -32.03
CA SER A 22 -20.86 44.11 -32.60
C SER A 22 -19.75 44.22 -33.64
N SER A 23 -18.89 43.20 -33.75
CA SER A 23 -18.28 42.77 -35.02
C SER A 23 -17.74 41.35 -34.93
N SER A 24 -17.59 40.67 -36.08
CA SER A 24 -17.32 39.22 -36.16
C SER A 24 -16.08 38.91 -37.00
N SER A 25 -15.27 37.95 -36.55
CA SER A 25 -14.37 37.10 -37.37
C SER A 25 -14.01 35.87 -36.52
N ARG A 26 -14.34 34.62 -36.93
CA ARG A 26 -13.65 33.77 -37.93
C ARG A 26 -12.16 33.54 -37.57
N LEU A 27 -11.57 32.34 -37.60
CA LEU A 27 -12.03 30.98 -38.01
C LEU A 27 -11.02 29.91 -37.49
N SER A 28 -11.30 28.62 -37.73
CA SER A 28 -10.51 27.41 -37.36
C SER A 28 -10.62 27.01 -35.88
N GLY A 29 -10.98 25.78 -35.48
CA GLY A 29 -10.87 24.47 -36.15
C GLY A 29 -9.76 23.67 -35.43
N SER A 30 -9.99 22.49 -34.84
CA SER A 30 -10.65 21.33 -35.45
C SER A 30 -11.28 20.35 -34.43
N SER A 31 -12.21 19.51 -34.89
CA SER A 31 -12.97 18.53 -34.10
C SER A 31 -12.25 17.18 -33.93
N ARG A 32 -12.54 16.48 -32.81
CA ARG A 32 -12.57 15.02 -32.69
C ARG A 32 -13.74 14.68 -31.74
N ILE A 33 -14.95 14.40 -32.23
CA ILE A 33 -15.43 13.11 -32.74
C ILE A 33 -15.23 11.98 -31.72
N CYS A 34 -16.33 11.55 -31.13
CA CYS A 34 -16.43 10.32 -30.33
C CYS A 34 -16.46 9.11 -31.27
N GLU A 35 -15.67 8.08 -30.98
CA GLU A 35 -15.87 6.75 -31.56
C GLU A 35 -16.25 5.73 -30.49
N ARG A 36 -17.29 4.95 -30.79
CA ARG A 36 -17.80 3.88 -29.95
C ARG A 36 -17.00 2.61 -30.21
N VAL A 37 -16.32 2.08 -29.19
CA VAL A 37 -15.73 0.74 -29.26
C VAL A 37 -16.85 -0.31 -29.26
N ARG A 38 -16.90 -1.15 -30.29
CA ARG A 38 -17.71 -2.40 -30.31
C ARG A 38 -16.79 -3.61 -30.14
N PRO A 39 -17.23 -4.67 -29.46
CA PRO A 39 -16.39 -5.84 -29.16
C PRO A 39 -16.17 -6.72 -30.40
N LEU A 40 -14.97 -7.30 -30.50
CA LEU A 40 -14.59 -8.24 -31.56
C LEU A 40 -15.09 -9.66 -31.26
N THR A 41 -16.09 -10.11 -32.01
CA THR A 41 -16.51 -11.51 -32.06
C THR A 41 -15.57 -12.34 -32.94
N ARG A 42 -15.06 -13.47 -32.42
CA ARG A 42 -14.32 -14.45 -33.23
C ARG A 42 -15.30 -15.35 -34.01
N PRO A 43 -15.16 -15.52 -35.34
CA PRO A 43 -15.96 -16.49 -36.09
C PRO A 43 -15.46 -17.92 -35.89
N SER A 44 -16.41 -18.86 -35.87
CA SER A 44 -16.17 -20.30 -35.89
C SER A 44 -16.19 -20.82 -37.33
N THR A 45 -15.16 -21.56 -37.74
CA THR A 45 -15.17 -22.34 -38.99
C THR A 45 -14.45 -23.68 -38.77
N ARG A 46 -15.22 -24.79 -38.80
CA ARG A 46 -14.69 -26.14 -39.01
C ARG A 46 -14.44 -26.37 -40.51
N PRO A 47 -13.45 -27.18 -40.90
CA PRO A 47 -13.51 -27.98 -42.09
C PRO A 47 -13.96 -29.41 -41.76
N GLU A 48 -14.86 -29.93 -42.59
CA GLU A 48 -15.39 -31.29 -42.59
C GLU A 48 -14.64 -32.09 -43.67
N VAL A 49 -14.21 -33.32 -43.36
CA VAL A 49 -13.65 -34.27 -44.35
C VAL A 49 -14.20 -35.66 -44.08
N ASP A 50 -14.64 -36.33 -45.14
CA ASP A 50 -15.53 -37.48 -45.09
C ASP A 50 -14.81 -38.85 -45.05
N ARG A 51 -15.60 -39.91 -44.86
CA ARG A 51 -15.18 -41.29 -44.49
C ARG A 51 -14.61 -42.15 -45.62
N VAL A 52 -13.56 -42.94 -45.30
CA VAL A 52 -13.35 -44.36 -45.69
C VAL A 52 -12.48 -45.04 -44.60
N GLY A 53 -12.66 -46.30 -44.16
CA GLY A 53 -13.80 -47.23 -44.33
C GLY A 53 -13.46 -48.73 -44.42
N GLY A 54 -13.02 -49.42 -43.34
CA GLY A 54 -12.65 -50.85 -43.45
C GLY A 54 -12.31 -51.64 -42.15
N ARG A 55 -13.30 -52.42 -41.68
CA ARG A 55 -13.25 -53.78 -41.08
C ARG A 55 -11.98 -54.33 -40.38
N GLY A 56 -12.21 -54.99 -39.23
CA GLY A 56 -11.53 -56.26 -38.89
C GLY A 56 -10.92 -56.32 -37.49
N GLY A 57 -11.50 -57.11 -36.59
CA GLY A 57 -10.81 -57.58 -35.39
C GLY A 57 -10.46 -59.07 -35.50
N ILE A 58 -9.62 -59.59 -34.59
CA ILE A 58 -9.69 -60.90 -33.91
C ILE A 58 -8.41 -61.11 -33.06
N ALA A 59 -8.52 -61.97 -32.04
CA ALA A 59 -7.63 -62.20 -30.91
C ALA A 59 -6.19 -62.71 -31.18
N SER A 60 -5.38 -62.65 -30.09
CA SER A 60 -4.05 -63.25 -29.85
C SER A 60 -3.99 -64.78 -30.05
N PRO A 61 -2.80 -65.44 -30.10
CA PRO A 61 -2.09 -65.87 -28.87
C PRO A 61 -0.51 -65.89 -28.99
N PRO A 62 0.32 -66.82 -28.44
CA PRO A 62 1.39 -66.43 -27.48
C PRO A 62 2.82 -67.00 -27.75
N SER A 63 3.69 -66.96 -26.71
CA SER A 63 4.84 -67.87 -26.42
C SER A 63 6.31 -67.38 -26.61
N SER A 64 6.94 -67.05 -25.47
CA SER A 64 8.23 -67.56 -24.94
C SER A 64 9.60 -67.52 -25.70
N VAL A 65 10.55 -66.79 -25.06
CA VAL A 65 11.96 -67.17 -24.71
C VAL A 65 13.08 -67.20 -25.78
N CYS A 66 14.14 -66.41 -25.50
CA CYS A 66 15.59 -66.72 -25.73
C CYS A 66 16.46 -65.90 -24.73
N HIS A 67 17.69 -66.35 -24.43
CA HIS A 67 18.57 -65.76 -23.40
C HIS A 67 19.86 -65.11 -23.98
N ARG A 68 20.12 -63.86 -23.52
CA ARG A 68 21.41 -63.22 -23.09
C ARG A 68 22.78 -63.77 -23.56
N PRO A 69 23.79 -62.89 -23.81
CA PRO A 69 24.61 -62.44 -22.66
C PRO A 69 25.26 -61.02 -22.67
N HIS A 70 25.69 -60.64 -21.46
CA HIS A 70 26.67 -59.62 -21.01
C HIS A 70 26.63 -58.15 -21.50
N ALA A 71 26.43 -57.25 -20.52
CA ALA A 71 26.84 -55.85 -20.56
C ALA A 71 27.95 -55.60 -19.51
N VAL A 72 28.90 -54.72 -19.83
CA VAL A 72 30.01 -54.30 -18.96
C VAL A 72 29.55 -53.12 -18.08
N ALA A 73 30.00 -53.09 -16.83
CA ALA A 73 29.62 -52.04 -15.88
C ALA A 73 30.19 -50.66 -16.29
N SER A 74 29.37 -49.61 -16.16
CA SER A 74 29.81 -48.21 -16.19
C SER A 74 29.57 -47.57 -14.83
N SER A 75 30.53 -46.77 -14.38
CA SER A 75 30.52 -46.11 -13.07
C SER A 75 29.36 -45.12 -12.94
N ALA A 76 28.56 -45.26 -11.88
CA ALA A 76 27.58 -44.26 -11.50
C ALA A 76 28.27 -43.10 -10.75
N VAL A 77 28.07 -41.88 -11.23
CA VAL A 77 28.38 -40.66 -10.48
C VAL A 77 27.39 -40.58 -9.30
N PRO A 78 27.84 -40.32 -8.05
CA PRO A 78 26.92 -40.18 -6.92
C PRO A 78 26.02 -38.94 -7.13
N PRO A 79 24.75 -38.99 -6.69
CA PRO A 79 23.84 -37.85 -6.83
C PRO A 79 24.32 -36.64 -6.03
N ASP A 80 24.07 -35.46 -6.58
CA ASP A 80 24.43 -34.17 -6.02
C ASP A 80 23.55 -33.84 -4.78
N LEU A 81 24.11 -34.05 -3.60
CA LEU A 81 23.46 -33.79 -2.31
C LEU A 81 23.20 -32.29 -2.02
N SER A 82 23.56 -31.37 -2.92
CA SER A 82 23.30 -29.93 -2.72
C SER A 82 21.86 -29.50 -3.04
N GLN A 83 21.09 -30.30 -3.79
CA GLN A 83 19.76 -29.91 -4.26
C GLN A 83 18.61 -30.29 -3.30
N ASP A 84 18.75 -31.38 -2.54
CA ASP A 84 17.70 -31.84 -1.59
C ASP A 84 17.65 -31.03 -0.28
N LEU A 85 18.71 -30.30 0.07
CA LEU A 85 18.77 -29.51 1.32
C LEU A 85 18.06 -28.15 1.26
N ALA A 86 17.46 -27.80 0.11
CA ALA A 86 16.73 -26.54 -0.08
C ALA A 86 15.24 -26.61 0.30
N GLN A 87 14.66 -27.81 0.40
CA GLN A 87 13.19 -28.00 0.47
C GLN A 87 12.62 -28.18 1.88
N ASP A 88 13.47 -28.36 2.90
CA ASP A 88 13.04 -28.78 4.25
C ASP A 88 13.38 -27.76 5.36
N ARG A 89 13.67 -26.50 4.99
CA ARG A 89 13.81 -25.40 5.96
C ARG A 89 12.42 -24.89 6.31
N PRO A 90 12.03 -24.78 7.61
CA PRO A 90 10.74 -24.20 7.97
C PRO A 90 10.62 -22.78 7.39
N PRO A 91 9.42 -22.39 6.90
CA PRO A 91 9.23 -21.06 6.31
C PRO A 91 9.64 -19.99 7.31
N GLY A 92 10.37 -18.99 6.82
CA GLY A 92 10.83 -17.88 7.66
C GLY A 92 9.65 -17.18 8.31
N ARG A 93 9.81 -16.73 9.57
CA ARG A 93 8.75 -16.02 10.28
C ARG A 93 8.35 -14.76 9.50
N ASP A 94 7.06 -14.60 9.32
CA ASP A 94 6.47 -13.42 8.70
C ASP A 94 6.60 -12.19 9.61
N VAL A 95 7.07 -11.10 9.03
CA VAL A 95 7.21 -9.80 9.67
C VAL A 95 6.68 -8.74 8.71
N GLN A 96 5.80 -7.88 9.21
CA GLN A 96 5.24 -6.76 8.46
C GLN A 96 5.91 -5.46 8.93
N ARG A 97 6.33 -4.62 7.99
CA ARG A 97 6.95 -3.31 8.24
C ARG A 97 6.18 -2.24 7.50
N LEU A 98 6.04 -1.07 8.13
CA LEU A 98 5.65 0.16 7.46
C LEU A 98 6.88 1.03 7.18
N ALA A 99 6.93 1.59 5.99
CA ALA A 99 8.00 2.47 5.52
C ALA A 99 7.42 3.63 4.68
N ALA A 100 8.16 4.74 4.61
CA ALA A 100 7.79 5.91 3.83
C ALA A 100 8.97 6.40 2.99
N TYR A 101 8.73 6.66 1.70
CA TYR A 101 9.78 6.99 0.71
C TYR A 101 9.39 8.18 -0.16
N GLY A 102 10.41 8.93 -0.60
CA GLY A 102 10.25 10.22 -1.26
C GLY A 102 10.80 10.27 -2.68
N VAL A 103 10.00 10.71 -3.64
CA VAL A 103 10.45 11.12 -4.97
C VAL A 103 10.82 12.61 -4.92
N LEU A 104 12.12 12.89 -4.74
CA LEU A 104 12.69 14.23 -4.86
C LEU A 104 13.37 14.38 -6.23
N ARG A 105 12.97 15.41 -6.99
CA ARG A 105 13.52 15.72 -8.32
C ARG A 105 14.02 17.15 -8.40
N ASP A 106 14.95 17.40 -9.30
CA ASP A 106 15.39 18.73 -9.68
C ASP A 106 14.69 19.26 -10.95
N ALA A 107 15.05 20.48 -11.37
CA ALA A 107 14.51 21.10 -12.58
C ALA A 107 14.88 20.37 -13.88
N ASP A 108 15.97 19.59 -13.89
CA ASP A 108 16.42 18.79 -15.04
C ASP A 108 15.73 17.40 -15.08
N GLY A 109 14.82 17.12 -14.14
CA GLY A 109 14.09 15.85 -14.03
C GLY A 109 14.94 14.69 -13.49
N ARG A 110 16.13 14.96 -12.97
CA ARG A 110 16.99 13.99 -12.28
C ARG A 110 16.40 13.71 -10.90
N VAL A 111 16.55 12.48 -10.42
CA VAL A 111 15.97 12.00 -9.15
C VAL A 111 17.06 11.80 -8.10
N VAL A 112 16.79 12.19 -6.85
CA VAL A 112 17.69 11.86 -5.73
C VAL A 112 17.48 10.41 -5.34
N LEU A 113 18.56 9.63 -5.33
CA LEU A 113 18.60 8.25 -4.86
C LEU A 113 19.69 8.09 -3.79
N VAL A 114 19.46 7.17 -2.86
CA VAL A 114 20.41 6.74 -1.83
C VAL A 114 20.86 5.31 -2.12
N ARG A 115 22.10 4.96 -1.76
CA ARG A 115 22.65 3.62 -1.93
C ARG A 115 22.74 2.92 -0.59
N ALA A 116 22.17 1.72 -0.53
CA ALA A 116 22.27 0.84 0.63
C ALA A 116 23.75 0.50 0.94
N SER A 117 24.15 0.72 2.19
CA SER A 117 25.49 0.48 2.72
C SER A 117 25.81 -0.99 2.96
N ASP A 118 27.04 -1.28 3.40
CA ASP A 118 27.47 -2.61 3.86
C ASP A 118 26.80 -3.08 5.18
N ARG A 119 25.93 -2.24 5.78
CA ARG A 119 25.05 -2.56 6.93
C ARG A 119 23.65 -3.03 6.52
N SER A 120 23.32 -3.00 5.23
CA SER A 120 22.02 -3.38 4.65
C SER A 120 22.08 -4.72 3.93
N ASP A 121 21.01 -5.52 3.99
CA ASP A 121 20.95 -6.81 3.29
C ASP A 121 20.95 -6.67 1.76
N LEU A 122 20.75 -5.45 1.23
CA LEU A 122 20.76 -5.11 -0.19
C LEU A 122 21.90 -4.15 -0.54
N THR A 123 23.09 -4.39 0.04
CA THR A 123 24.31 -3.58 -0.16
C THR A 123 24.55 -3.22 -1.63
N GLY A 124 24.80 -1.94 -1.92
CA GLY A 124 25.10 -1.42 -3.25
C GLY A 124 23.88 -1.12 -4.14
N VAL A 125 22.68 -1.54 -3.74
CA VAL A 125 21.42 -1.25 -4.46
C VAL A 125 20.93 0.17 -4.12
N TRP A 126 20.30 0.83 -5.09
CA TRP A 126 19.79 2.19 -4.98
C TRP A 126 18.28 2.23 -4.67
N PHE A 127 17.93 3.14 -3.77
CA PHE A 127 16.59 3.38 -3.25
C PHE A 127 16.19 4.84 -3.44
N LEU A 128 14.88 5.11 -3.43
CA LEU A 128 14.39 6.44 -3.08
C LEU A 128 14.80 6.74 -1.63
N PRO A 129 15.16 7.98 -1.25
CA PRO A 129 15.41 8.32 0.13
C PRO A 129 14.16 8.12 0.99
N GLY A 130 14.34 7.61 2.21
CA GLY A 130 13.26 7.22 3.11
C GLY A 130 13.54 5.91 3.86
N GLY A 131 12.71 5.63 4.87
CA GLY A 131 12.96 4.51 5.77
C GLY A 131 11.75 4.11 6.61
N GLY A 132 11.98 3.79 7.88
CA GLY A 132 10.94 3.23 8.75
C GLY A 132 9.95 4.29 9.21
N VAL A 133 8.67 3.92 9.36
CA VAL A 133 7.72 4.75 10.10
C VAL A 133 7.73 4.27 11.55
N ASP A 134 8.17 5.13 12.46
CA ASP A 134 8.23 4.81 13.88
C ASP A 134 6.83 4.63 14.49
N PHE A 135 6.77 3.93 15.62
CA PHE A 135 5.50 3.71 16.31
C PHE A 135 4.89 5.03 16.79
N GLY A 136 3.70 5.35 16.29
CA GLY A 136 2.99 6.61 16.53
C GLY A 136 3.38 7.76 15.60
N GLU A 137 4.35 7.56 14.69
CA GLU A 137 4.74 8.54 13.67
C GLU A 137 3.76 8.54 12.49
N HIS A 138 3.48 9.71 11.90
CA HIS A 138 2.72 9.78 10.65
C HIS A 138 3.66 9.50 9.46
N PRO A 139 3.30 8.67 8.46
CA PRO A 139 4.22 8.35 7.35
C PRO A 139 4.74 9.57 6.56
N ARG A 140 3.95 10.66 6.53
CA ARG A 140 4.36 11.97 5.98
C ARG A 140 5.55 12.60 6.72
N ASP A 141 5.59 12.44 8.05
CA ASP A 141 6.62 13.03 8.90
C ASP A 141 7.88 12.14 8.86
N ALA A 142 7.68 10.82 8.87
CA ALA A 142 8.73 9.82 8.69
C ALA A 142 9.56 10.07 7.42
N VAL A 143 8.92 10.26 6.25
CA VAL A 143 9.67 10.53 5.01
C VAL A 143 10.46 11.84 5.08
N ALA A 144 9.95 12.88 5.76
CA ALA A 144 10.67 14.14 5.90
C ALA A 144 11.89 14.01 6.83
N ARG A 145 11.76 13.25 7.93
CA ARG A 145 12.85 12.89 8.84
C ARG A 145 13.93 12.07 8.12
N GLU A 146 13.56 10.93 7.55
CA GLU A 146 14.48 10.00 6.88
C GLU A 146 15.22 10.66 5.71
N VAL A 147 14.54 11.48 4.90
CA VAL A 147 15.20 12.23 3.81
C VAL A 147 16.21 13.25 4.35
N ALA A 148 15.90 13.93 5.45
CA ALA A 148 16.84 14.86 6.09
C ALA A 148 18.05 14.13 6.70
N GLU A 149 17.84 12.93 7.27
CA GLU A 149 18.89 12.07 7.83
C GLU A 149 19.80 11.50 6.74
N GLU A 150 19.26 10.85 5.70
CA GLU A 150 20.04 10.18 4.65
C GLU A 150 20.69 11.14 3.64
N THR A 151 20.15 12.35 3.46
CA THR A 151 20.55 13.25 2.38
C THR A 151 21.02 14.64 2.85
N GLY A 152 20.70 15.03 4.08
CA GLY A 152 20.93 16.39 4.59
C GLY A 152 19.96 17.45 4.05
N VAL A 153 18.92 17.08 3.28
CA VAL A 153 17.99 18.01 2.64
C VAL A 153 16.65 18.06 3.37
N THR A 154 16.23 19.25 3.82
CA THR A 154 14.87 19.48 4.32
C THR A 154 13.87 19.57 3.16
N VAL A 155 12.76 18.87 3.30
CA VAL A 155 11.74 18.70 2.26
C VAL A 155 10.33 18.92 2.79
N ARG A 156 9.47 19.46 1.92
CA ARG A 156 8.01 19.45 2.09
C ARG A 156 7.39 18.35 1.22
N VAL A 157 6.43 17.63 1.78
CA VAL A 157 5.59 16.69 1.04
C VAL A 157 4.58 17.46 0.19
N THR A 158 4.52 17.16 -1.10
CA THR A 158 3.69 17.87 -2.09
C THR A 158 2.52 17.05 -2.61
N GLY A 159 2.62 15.72 -2.57
CA GLY A 159 1.56 14.80 -2.95
C GLY A 159 1.79 13.41 -2.37
N LEU A 160 0.71 12.69 -2.11
CA LEU A 160 0.72 11.24 -1.93
C LEU A 160 0.75 10.62 -3.33
N ARG A 161 1.81 9.87 -3.65
CA ARG A 161 2.02 9.29 -4.97
C ARG A 161 1.36 7.93 -5.10
N ASP A 162 1.60 7.02 -4.16
CA ASP A 162 1.10 5.64 -4.19
C ASP A 162 1.26 4.95 -2.81
N VAL A 163 0.65 3.78 -2.63
CA VAL A 163 0.99 2.83 -1.56
C VAL A 163 1.12 1.42 -2.12
N VAL A 164 2.34 0.90 -2.09
CA VAL A 164 2.70 -0.42 -2.62
C VAL A 164 3.29 -1.31 -1.54
N SER A 165 3.32 -2.62 -1.77
CA SER A 165 4.06 -3.55 -0.91
C SER A 165 4.93 -4.52 -1.71
N ASP A 166 5.96 -5.05 -1.06
CA ASP A 166 6.68 -6.23 -1.53
C ASP A 166 7.09 -7.12 -0.35
N VAL A 167 7.44 -8.37 -0.64
CA VAL A 167 7.99 -9.32 0.32
C VAL A 167 9.43 -9.63 -0.07
N ILE A 168 10.33 -9.53 0.91
CA ILE A 168 11.74 -9.93 0.76
C ILE A 168 12.00 -11.10 1.72
N ASP A 169 12.39 -12.24 1.16
CA ASP A 169 12.90 -13.37 1.92
C ASP A 169 14.31 -13.06 2.43
N LEU A 170 14.56 -13.26 3.73
CA LEU A 170 15.88 -13.13 4.35
C LEU A 170 16.27 -14.47 5.00
N PRO A 171 16.71 -15.49 4.22
CA PRO A 171 16.92 -16.85 4.72
C PRO A 171 18.01 -16.98 5.80
N HIS A 172 18.96 -16.04 5.84
CA HIS A 172 19.99 -15.92 6.89
C HIS A 172 19.44 -15.37 8.22
N ARG A 173 18.32 -14.64 8.19
CA ARG A 173 17.61 -14.15 9.37
C ARG A 173 16.41 -15.04 9.74
N GLY A 174 16.02 -15.97 8.88
CA GLY A 174 14.86 -16.84 9.08
C GLY A 174 13.53 -16.08 9.09
N VAL A 175 13.42 -14.99 8.31
CA VAL A 175 12.20 -14.15 8.22
C VAL A 175 11.84 -13.82 6.78
N ARG A 176 10.55 -13.50 6.56
CA ARG A 176 10.02 -12.93 5.31
C ARG A 176 9.43 -11.56 5.63
N VAL A 177 10.03 -10.50 5.07
CA VAL A 177 9.70 -9.12 5.41
C VAL A 177 8.74 -8.55 4.37
N HIS A 178 7.45 -8.49 4.70
CA HIS A 178 6.45 -7.75 3.94
C HIS A 178 6.54 -6.28 4.32
N THR A 179 6.95 -5.43 3.38
CA THR A 179 7.09 -3.99 3.65
C THR A 179 6.03 -3.22 2.86
N LEU A 180 5.10 -2.59 3.58
CA LEU A 180 4.23 -1.57 3.01
C LEU A 180 4.99 -0.25 2.91
N ARG A 181 4.87 0.40 1.75
CA ARG A 181 5.59 1.63 1.40
C ARG A 181 4.61 2.70 0.99
N VAL A 182 4.53 3.76 1.79
CA VAL A 182 3.82 4.98 1.41
C VAL A 182 4.79 5.85 0.62
N LEU A 183 4.42 6.17 -0.62
CA LEU A 183 5.27 6.90 -1.55
C LEU A 183 4.77 8.34 -1.69
N TYR A 184 5.69 9.31 -1.58
CA TYR A 184 5.37 10.73 -1.61
C TYR A 184 6.15 11.46 -2.71
N ASP A 185 5.52 12.46 -3.33
CA ASP A 185 6.23 13.46 -4.15
C ASP A 185 6.74 14.59 -3.26
N LEU A 186 8.03 14.92 -3.38
CA LEU A 186 8.73 15.85 -2.49
C LEU A 186 9.26 17.09 -3.22
N HIS A 187 9.43 18.17 -2.47
CA HIS A 187 10.12 19.39 -2.92
C HIS A 187 11.08 19.85 -1.83
N ALA A 188 12.30 20.22 -2.19
CA ALA A 188 13.29 20.78 -1.25
C ALA A 188 12.88 22.19 -0.82
N ASP A 189 13.04 22.54 0.46
CA ASP A 189 12.57 23.84 0.97
C ASP A 189 13.54 25.02 0.66
N ASP A 190 14.78 24.72 0.30
CA ASP A 190 15.79 25.75 -0.03
C ASP A 190 15.87 26.03 -1.56
N PRO A 191 15.65 27.28 -2.01
CA PRO A 191 15.83 27.69 -3.41
C PRO A 191 17.26 27.47 -3.95
N SER A 192 18.28 27.50 -3.10
CA SER A 192 19.67 27.25 -3.50
C SER A 192 19.97 25.78 -3.82
N THR A 193 19.14 24.85 -3.33
CA THR A 193 19.18 23.42 -3.68
C THR A 193 18.43 23.12 -4.98
N SER A 194 17.53 24.01 -5.42
CA SER A 194 16.79 23.91 -6.69
C SER A 194 17.38 24.78 -7.82
N GLY A 195 18.41 25.59 -7.53
CA GLY A 195 19.12 26.40 -8.51
C GLY A 195 20.31 25.69 -9.17
N ALA A 196 20.15 25.35 -10.46
CA ALA A 196 21.21 24.99 -11.41
C ALA A 196 22.10 23.75 -11.08
N GLY A 197 21.78 22.62 -11.70
CA GLY A 197 22.78 21.62 -12.13
C GLY A 197 23.36 20.68 -11.06
N ARG A 198 23.21 21.02 -9.77
CA ARG A 198 23.66 20.24 -8.62
C ARG A 198 22.65 20.38 -7.48
N ALA A 199 22.28 19.26 -6.85
CA ALA A 199 21.78 19.29 -5.48
C ALA A 199 22.95 19.63 -4.55
N VAL A 200 23.23 20.93 -4.41
CA VAL A 200 24.29 21.45 -3.56
C VAL A 200 23.92 21.15 -2.11
N GLY A 201 24.80 20.47 -1.38
CA GLY A 201 24.59 20.16 0.03
C GLY A 201 24.12 18.74 0.35
N LEU A 202 23.91 17.86 -0.65
CA LEU A 202 23.71 16.43 -0.40
C LEU A 202 24.85 15.87 0.46
N ARG A 203 24.51 15.31 1.62
CA ARG A 203 25.42 14.69 2.58
C ARG A 203 24.88 13.31 2.92
N PRO A 204 25.58 12.21 2.55
CA PRO A 204 25.20 10.89 3.02
C PRO A 204 25.44 10.78 4.52
N GLU A 205 24.74 9.86 5.19
CA GLU A 205 25.04 9.42 6.54
C GLU A 205 26.04 8.23 6.47
N PRO A 206 27.37 8.43 6.58
CA PRO A 206 28.36 7.37 6.34
C PRO A 206 28.29 6.19 7.33
N ASP A 207 27.61 6.37 8.46
CA ASP A 207 27.37 5.35 9.48
C ASP A 207 25.93 4.76 9.44
N GLY A 208 25.08 5.26 8.54
CA GLY A 208 23.69 4.83 8.39
C GLY A 208 23.51 3.52 7.63
N THR A 209 22.26 3.17 7.33
CA THR A 209 21.94 2.06 6.41
C THR A 209 22.19 2.42 4.94
N SER A 210 22.43 3.68 4.62
CA SER A 210 22.73 4.20 3.28
C SER A 210 24.05 4.98 3.27
N ASP A 211 25.00 4.65 2.39
CA ASP A 211 26.39 5.18 2.44
C ASP A 211 26.73 6.22 1.35
N ALA A 212 25.83 6.40 0.38
CA ALA A 212 25.98 7.38 -0.69
C ALA A 212 24.62 7.94 -1.11
N VAL A 213 24.60 9.20 -1.50
CA VAL A 213 23.43 9.89 -2.05
C VAL A 213 23.83 10.57 -3.36
N ARG A 214 22.99 10.46 -4.39
CA ARG A 214 23.26 11.00 -5.73
C ARG A 214 22.00 11.56 -6.37
N LEU A 215 22.20 12.62 -7.14
CA LEU A 215 21.23 13.09 -8.12
C LEU A 215 21.49 12.34 -9.43
N VAL A 216 20.54 11.51 -9.87
CA VAL A 216 20.71 10.51 -10.93
C VAL A 216 19.85 10.88 -12.14
N ALA A 217 20.46 10.88 -13.33
CA ALA A 217 19.73 11.17 -14.57
C ALA A 217 18.89 9.96 -15.04
N PRO A 218 17.73 10.16 -15.70
CA PRO A 218 16.90 9.05 -16.19
C PRO A 218 17.65 8.07 -17.11
N GLY A 219 18.64 8.55 -17.87
CA GLY A 219 19.50 7.71 -18.70
C GLY A 219 20.44 6.79 -17.93
N GLU A 220 20.76 7.08 -16.67
CA GLU A 220 21.55 6.20 -15.79
C GLU A 220 20.72 5.08 -15.15
N LEU A 221 19.39 5.13 -15.31
CA LEU A 221 18.44 4.15 -14.79
C LEU A 221 17.91 3.21 -15.89
N THR A 222 18.40 3.34 -17.13
CA THR A 222 17.94 2.57 -18.29
C THR A 222 19.10 2.07 -19.16
N GLY A 223 18.99 0.84 -19.67
CA GLY A 223 19.99 0.27 -20.57
C GLY A 223 21.15 -0.46 -19.89
N ALA A 224 22.20 -0.74 -20.67
CA ALA A 224 23.36 -1.50 -20.19
C ALA A 224 24.20 -0.68 -19.22
N GLY A 225 24.45 -1.22 -18.02
CA GLY A 225 25.17 -0.50 -16.95
C GLY A 225 24.31 0.46 -16.12
N ALA A 226 22.97 0.39 -16.25
CA ALA A 226 22.06 1.12 -15.37
C ALA A 226 22.31 0.81 -13.88
N LEU A 227 22.07 1.79 -13.01
CA LEU A 227 22.21 1.60 -11.57
C LEU A 227 21.22 0.52 -11.06
N PRO A 228 21.65 -0.42 -10.21
CA PRO A 228 20.76 -1.43 -9.66
C PRO A 228 19.77 -0.77 -8.70
N VAL A 229 18.47 -0.85 -9.02
CA VAL A 229 17.37 -0.36 -8.18
C VAL A 229 16.45 -1.52 -7.80
N VAL A 230 15.78 -1.42 -6.65
CA VAL A 230 14.73 -2.38 -6.26
C VAL A 230 13.43 -2.21 -7.08
N PRO A 231 12.58 -3.25 -7.17
CA PRO A 231 11.36 -3.24 -7.99
C PRO A 231 10.43 -2.05 -7.74
N PHE A 232 10.19 -1.68 -6.47
CA PHE A 232 9.29 -0.57 -6.15
C PHE A 232 9.84 0.77 -6.68
N VAL A 233 11.15 1.00 -6.66
CA VAL A 233 11.77 2.23 -7.16
C VAL A 233 11.61 2.32 -8.67
N ALA A 234 11.86 1.22 -9.39
CA ALA A 234 11.64 1.16 -10.83
C ALA A 234 10.17 1.45 -11.19
N HIS A 235 9.23 0.81 -10.51
CA HIS A 235 7.79 1.05 -10.67
C HIS A 235 7.42 2.52 -10.42
N THR A 236 7.84 3.09 -9.29
CA THR A 236 7.57 4.48 -8.88
C THR A 236 8.04 5.51 -9.90
N LEU A 237 9.15 5.21 -10.59
CA LEU A 237 9.78 6.08 -11.58
C LEU A 237 9.30 5.81 -13.02
N GLY A 238 8.41 4.84 -13.24
CA GLY A 238 7.90 4.47 -14.57
C GLY A 238 8.90 3.69 -15.43
N LEU A 239 9.83 2.98 -14.79
CA LEU A 239 10.87 2.18 -15.44
C LEU A 239 10.43 0.71 -15.57
N PRO A 240 11.03 -0.07 -16.49
CA PRO A 240 10.88 -1.53 -16.50
C PRO A 240 11.25 -2.12 -15.14
N VAL A 241 10.34 -2.88 -14.54
CA VAL A 241 10.52 -3.43 -13.19
C VAL A 241 11.52 -4.60 -13.23
N PRO A 242 12.68 -4.51 -12.54
CA PRO A 242 13.63 -5.62 -12.44
C PRO A 242 13.11 -6.72 -11.50
N PRO A 243 13.69 -7.93 -11.54
CA PRO A 243 13.49 -8.89 -10.45
C PRO A 243 14.03 -8.32 -9.12
N MET A 244 13.52 -8.82 -8.00
CA MET A 244 14.03 -8.46 -6.67
C MET A 244 15.52 -8.87 -6.56
N PRO A 245 16.44 -7.97 -6.16
CA PRO A 245 17.83 -8.33 -5.94
C PRO A 245 17.97 -9.37 -4.80
N VAL A 246 18.95 -10.26 -4.92
CA VAL A 246 19.24 -11.26 -3.89
C VAL A 246 19.78 -10.57 -2.64
N ALA A 247 19.11 -10.79 -1.51
CA ALA A 247 19.56 -10.30 -0.22
C ALA A 247 20.73 -11.13 0.32
N HIS A 248 21.72 -10.45 0.89
CA HIS A 248 22.91 -11.06 1.49
C HIS A 248 23.05 -10.64 2.97
N PRO A 249 23.73 -11.41 3.82
CA PRO A 249 24.07 -10.95 5.16
C PRO A 249 24.90 -9.65 5.10
N PRO A 250 24.58 -8.62 5.91
CA PRO A 250 25.33 -7.37 5.89
C PRO A 250 26.77 -7.62 6.38
N ALA A 251 27.75 -6.99 5.71
CA ALA A 251 29.17 -7.16 6.05
C ALA A 251 29.54 -6.49 7.38
N ARG A 252 28.75 -5.50 7.82
CA ARG A 252 28.83 -4.90 9.17
C ARG A 252 27.48 -5.03 9.88
N PRO A 253 27.45 -5.40 11.17
CA PRO A 253 26.21 -5.41 11.93
C PRO A 253 25.64 -3.98 12.02
N THR A 254 24.36 -3.84 11.72
CA THR A 254 23.63 -2.58 11.90
C THR A 254 23.56 -2.27 13.40
N VAL A 255 24.03 -1.10 13.83
CA VAL A 255 23.78 -0.61 15.20
C VAL A 255 22.35 -0.09 15.25
N VAL A 256 21.40 -0.97 15.57
CA VAL A 256 19.97 -0.62 15.64
C VAL A 256 19.67 -0.01 17.02
N PRO A 257 19.21 1.26 17.10
CA PRO A 257 18.62 1.76 18.34
C PRO A 257 17.39 0.91 18.70
N ALA A 258 17.21 0.58 19.98
CA ALA A 258 16.28 -0.47 20.43
C ALA A 258 14.78 -0.26 20.07
N ALA A 259 14.40 0.84 19.42
CA ALA A 259 13.04 1.16 18.99
C ALA A 259 12.60 0.47 17.68
N ALA A 260 13.52 0.12 16.76
CA ALA A 260 13.17 -0.29 15.39
C ALA A 260 12.86 -1.78 15.18
N ALA A 261 12.59 -2.54 16.26
CA ALA A 261 12.23 -3.95 16.17
C ALA A 261 10.77 -4.13 15.70
N GLY A 262 10.60 -4.48 14.42
CA GLY A 262 9.29 -4.79 13.83
C GLY A 262 8.54 -5.88 14.61
N HIS A 263 7.28 -5.61 14.95
CA HIS A 263 6.48 -6.50 15.79
C HIS A 263 5.97 -7.72 14.99
N ALA A 264 5.77 -8.85 15.67
CA ALA A 264 5.04 -9.96 15.08
C ALA A 264 3.56 -9.55 14.93
N VAL A 265 3.06 -9.49 13.70
CA VAL A 265 1.62 -9.54 13.49
C VAL A 265 1.18 -10.97 13.81
N ARG A 266 0.37 -11.13 14.87
CA ARG A 266 -0.46 -12.34 15.00
C ARG A 266 -1.65 -12.13 14.07
N GLY A 267 -1.76 -12.95 13.03
CA GLY A 267 -2.96 -12.98 12.22
C GLY A 267 -4.18 -13.29 13.09
N PHE A 268 -5.32 -12.65 12.78
CA PHE A 268 -6.59 -12.93 13.44
C PHE A 268 -7.14 -14.28 12.95
N GLY A 269 -6.56 -15.38 13.45
CA GLY A 269 -7.26 -16.66 13.45
C GLY A 269 -8.52 -16.54 14.29
N SER A 270 -9.65 -16.99 13.73
CA SER A 270 -10.96 -16.95 14.40
C SER A 270 -10.88 -17.50 15.83
N PRO A 271 -11.42 -16.77 16.85
CA PRO A 271 -11.35 -17.23 18.23
C PRO A 271 -12.17 -18.52 18.39
N ALA A 272 -11.57 -19.51 19.06
CA ALA A 272 -12.29 -20.74 19.39
C ALA A 272 -13.54 -20.40 20.23
N ALA A 273 -14.67 -21.03 19.88
CA ALA A 273 -15.97 -20.67 20.43
C ALA A 273 -16.04 -20.82 21.96
N GLY A 274 -16.41 -19.72 22.64
CA GLY A 274 -16.84 -19.75 24.03
C GLY A 274 -16.04 -18.85 24.97
N ASP A 275 -16.31 -17.54 24.95
CA ASP A 275 -16.16 -16.68 26.12
C ASP A 275 -17.30 -15.63 26.14
N PRO A 276 -17.79 -15.21 27.33
CA PRO A 276 -19.02 -14.42 27.45
C PRO A 276 -18.81 -12.93 27.16
N ALA A 277 -19.84 -12.29 26.61
CA ALA A 277 -19.84 -10.87 26.31
C ALA A 277 -19.74 -9.99 27.58
N VAL A 278 -18.89 -8.96 27.50
CA VAL A 278 -18.82 -7.88 28.51
C VAL A 278 -19.57 -6.66 27.95
N PRO A 279 -20.49 -6.04 28.72
CA PRO A 279 -21.19 -4.84 28.28
C PRO A 279 -20.27 -3.62 28.37
N VAL A 280 -20.40 -2.71 27.40
CA VAL A 280 -19.86 -1.34 27.48
C VAL A 280 -21.02 -0.35 27.51
N ASP A 281 -20.98 0.54 28.49
CA ASP A 281 -22.07 1.46 28.85
C ASP A 281 -22.24 2.63 27.86
N GLU A 282 -23.44 3.20 27.81
CA GLU A 282 -23.84 4.18 26.82
C GLU A 282 -23.35 5.60 27.16
N GLY A 283 -22.50 6.18 26.31
CA GLY A 283 -22.03 7.55 26.45
C GLY A 283 -21.52 8.14 25.14
N GLY A 284 -21.95 9.36 24.82
CA GLY A 284 -21.58 10.02 23.56
C GLY A 284 -20.12 10.49 23.51
N ALA A 285 -19.60 10.57 22.28
CA ALA A 285 -18.19 10.79 21.91
C ALA A 285 -17.28 9.60 22.24
N VAL A 286 -16.40 9.27 21.28
CA VAL A 286 -15.18 8.53 21.61
C VAL A 286 -14.33 9.50 22.43
N ALA A 287 -14.47 9.41 23.76
CA ALA A 287 -13.52 10.04 24.66
C ALA A 287 -12.11 9.56 24.28
N PRO A 288 -11.05 10.36 24.50
CA PRO A 288 -9.72 9.77 24.57
C PRO A 288 -9.80 8.58 25.51
N GLY A 289 -9.29 7.42 25.07
CA GLY A 289 -9.20 6.25 25.94
C GLY A 289 -8.49 6.65 27.25
N PRO A 290 -8.78 5.94 28.36
CA PRO A 290 -8.26 6.30 29.67
C PRO A 290 -6.79 6.69 29.57
N ASP A 291 -6.45 7.85 30.15
CA ASP A 291 -5.10 8.39 30.18
C ASP A 291 -4.10 7.27 30.58
N LEU A 292 -2.84 7.37 30.19
CA LEU A 292 -1.83 6.38 30.61
C LEU A 292 -1.80 6.25 32.15
N ASP A 293 -2.15 7.34 32.85
CA ASP A 293 -2.36 7.38 34.30
C ASP A 293 -3.48 6.45 34.83
N ALA A 294 -4.49 6.12 34.03
CA ALA A 294 -5.59 5.22 34.39
C ALA A 294 -5.32 3.74 34.04
N LEU A 295 -4.18 3.44 33.41
CA LEU A 295 -3.64 2.09 33.21
C LEU A 295 -2.42 1.79 34.12
N HIS A 296 -2.20 2.60 35.15
CA HIS A 296 -1.08 2.49 36.09
C HIS A 296 -0.87 1.04 36.61
N GLY A 297 0.23 0.43 36.20
CA GLY A 297 0.65 -0.91 36.63
C GLY A 297 0.37 -2.05 35.64
N GLU A 298 -0.41 -1.84 34.58
CA GLU A 298 -0.59 -2.84 33.51
C GLU A 298 0.51 -2.71 32.43
N ALA A 299 0.97 -3.85 31.90
CA ALA A 299 1.94 -3.87 30.81
C ALA A 299 1.25 -3.60 29.46
N VAL A 300 1.30 -2.35 29.01
CA VAL A 300 0.70 -1.90 27.74
C VAL A 300 1.50 -2.44 26.54
N ALA A 301 0.84 -3.18 25.65
CA ALA A 301 1.46 -3.70 24.43
C ALA A 301 1.38 -2.68 23.28
N ARG A 302 2.47 -2.44 22.56
CA ARG A 302 2.42 -1.63 21.31
C ARG A 302 1.92 -2.49 20.16
N VAL A 303 0.92 -2.00 19.44
CA VAL A 303 0.32 -2.66 18.28
C VAL A 303 0.28 -1.67 17.13
N GLN A 304 1.12 -1.89 16.10
CA GLN A 304 1.02 -1.17 14.84
C GLN A 304 0.24 -2.04 13.85
N ARG A 305 -0.83 -1.50 13.23
CA ARG A 305 -1.63 -2.20 12.21
C ARG A 305 -1.77 -1.34 10.97
N THR A 306 -1.39 -1.89 9.82
CA THR A 306 -1.74 -1.33 8.51
C THR A 306 -3.05 -1.92 8.00
N ALA A 307 -3.88 -1.07 7.41
CA ALA A 307 -5.22 -1.44 6.95
C ALA A 307 -5.58 -0.69 5.65
N ALA A 308 -6.49 -1.22 4.85
CA ALA A 308 -6.93 -0.62 3.59
C ALA A 308 -8.47 -0.52 3.53
N TYR A 309 -8.95 0.63 3.05
CA TYR A 309 -10.37 1.00 3.06
C TYR A 309 -10.79 1.66 1.75
N ALA A 310 -12.08 1.59 1.43
CA ALA A 310 -12.67 2.29 0.29
C ALA A 310 -13.71 3.34 0.73
N LEU A 311 -13.56 4.57 0.25
CA LEU A 311 -14.62 5.58 0.26
C LEU A 311 -15.55 5.34 -0.94
N CYS A 312 -16.54 4.46 -0.74
CA CYS A 312 -17.57 4.19 -1.74
C CYS A 312 -18.71 5.22 -1.63
N HIS A 313 -18.96 6.00 -2.69
CA HIS A 313 -19.96 7.08 -2.67
C HIS A 313 -20.78 7.18 -3.97
N ALA A 314 -22.08 7.47 -3.86
CA ALA A 314 -23.01 7.63 -4.98
C ALA A 314 -24.25 8.44 -4.57
N ASP A 315 -24.78 9.28 -5.47
CA ASP A 315 -26.03 10.07 -5.26
C ASP A 315 -26.10 10.86 -3.93
N GLY A 316 -24.99 11.42 -3.46
CA GLY A 316 -24.94 12.11 -2.17
C GLY A 316 -25.04 11.18 -0.94
N ARG A 317 -24.81 9.88 -1.13
CA ARG A 317 -24.72 8.84 -0.10
C ARG A 317 -23.30 8.26 -0.05
N VAL A 318 -22.93 7.72 1.10
CA VAL A 318 -21.71 6.93 1.32
C VAL A 318 -22.07 5.56 1.86
N LEU A 319 -21.35 4.53 1.43
CA LEU A 319 -21.46 3.18 1.97
C LEU A 319 -20.57 3.07 3.22
N LEU A 320 -21.14 2.60 4.32
CA LEU A 320 -20.44 2.42 5.60
C LEU A 320 -20.66 1.01 6.16
N SER A 321 -19.67 0.50 6.89
CA SER A 321 -19.71 -0.74 7.67
C SER A 321 -19.90 -0.40 9.16
N ARG A 322 -20.77 -1.13 9.88
CA ARG A 322 -20.95 -1.00 11.33
C ARG A 322 -20.15 -2.08 12.06
N LEU A 323 -19.30 -1.63 12.98
CA LEU A 323 -18.41 -2.51 13.76
C LEU A 323 -19.20 -3.41 14.73
N ARG A 324 -18.78 -4.67 14.86
CA ARG A 324 -19.31 -5.61 15.85
C ARG A 324 -19.07 -5.08 17.27
N ASN A 325 -20.04 -5.32 18.15
CA ASN A 325 -20.02 -4.88 19.55
C ASN A 325 -19.85 -3.35 19.72
N SER A 326 -20.23 -2.56 18.72
CA SER A 326 -20.17 -1.11 18.75
C SER A 326 -21.32 -0.46 17.98
N SER A 327 -21.63 0.77 18.35
CA SER A 327 -22.46 1.73 17.60
C SER A 327 -21.69 2.47 16.50
N LEU A 328 -20.37 2.27 16.41
CA LEU A 328 -19.49 2.96 15.48
C LEU A 328 -19.63 2.45 14.04
N TRP A 329 -19.79 3.39 13.11
CA TRP A 329 -19.70 3.19 11.67
C TRP A 329 -18.34 3.63 11.14
N THR A 330 -17.79 2.84 10.22
CA THR A 330 -16.51 3.04 9.55
C THR A 330 -16.66 2.94 8.02
N LEU A 331 -15.62 3.31 7.27
CA LEU A 331 -15.52 2.92 5.86
C LEU A 331 -15.39 1.40 5.76
N PRO A 332 -15.94 0.76 4.71
CA PRO A 332 -15.68 -0.65 4.45
C PRO A 332 -14.20 -0.89 4.15
N GLY A 333 -13.64 -1.93 4.76
CA GLY A 333 -12.20 -2.23 4.69
C GLY A 333 -11.63 -2.79 6.00
N GLY A 334 -10.41 -3.30 5.94
CA GLY A 334 -9.81 -4.00 7.07
C GLY A 334 -8.32 -4.28 6.93
N GLY A 335 -7.88 -5.46 7.38
CA GLY A 335 -6.46 -5.79 7.48
C GLY A 335 -5.80 -5.94 6.11
N ILE A 336 -4.51 -5.68 6.04
CA ILE A 336 -3.69 -6.06 4.88
C ILE A 336 -2.88 -7.28 5.31
N ASP A 337 -3.15 -8.43 4.71
CA ASP A 337 -2.49 -9.69 5.03
C ASP A 337 -1.03 -9.71 4.54
N HIS A 338 -0.23 -10.63 5.08
CA HIS A 338 1.19 -10.72 4.72
C HIS A 338 1.36 -11.08 3.24
N GLY A 339 2.02 -10.19 2.50
CA GLY A 339 2.22 -10.32 1.05
C GLY A 339 1.08 -9.80 0.18
N GLU A 340 -0.05 -9.39 0.76
CA GLU A 340 -1.17 -8.77 0.05
C GLU A 340 -0.87 -7.32 -0.34
N GLN A 341 -1.28 -6.88 -1.52
CA GLN A 341 -1.21 -5.46 -1.89
C GLN A 341 -2.32 -4.65 -1.21
N PRO A 342 -2.08 -3.38 -0.83
CA PRO A 342 -3.10 -2.55 -0.18
C PRO A 342 -4.41 -2.41 -0.98
N HIS A 343 -4.33 -2.41 -2.31
CA HIS A 343 -5.50 -2.33 -3.18
C HIS A 343 -6.24 -3.68 -3.29
N GLU A 344 -5.54 -4.81 -3.18
CA GLU A 344 -6.14 -6.15 -3.13
C GLU A 344 -6.92 -6.33 -1.81
N ALA A 345 -6.29 -5.95 -0.68
CA ALA A 345 -6.92 -5.93 0.63
C ALA A 345 -8.21 -5.11 0.64
N ALA A 346 -8.19 -3.87 0.12
CA ALA A 346 -9.40 -3.06 0.02
C ALA A 346 -10.50 -3.71 -0.84
N VAL A 347 -10.15 -4.41 -1.93
CA VAL A 347 -11.14 -5.11 -2.77
C VAL A 347 -11.73 -6.33 -2.04
N ARG A 348 -10.89 -7.12 -1.37
CA ARG A 348 -11.29 -8.30 -0.58
C ARG A 348 -12.22 -7.89 0.56
N GLU A 349 -11.77 -6.96 1.42
CA GLU A 349 -12.49 -6.53 2.62
C GLU A 349 -13.83 -5.87 2.27
N VAL A 350 -13.90 -5.02 1.23
CA VAL A 350 -15.18 -4.43 0.79
C VAL A 350 -16.17 -5.51 0.34
N HIS A 351 -15.70 -6.55 -0.35
CA HIS A 351 -16.55 -7.67 -0.74
C HIS A 351 -16.99 -8.53 0.48
N GLU A 352 -16.10 -8.79 1.43
CA GLU A 352 -16.38 -9.57 2.65
C GLU A 352 -17.39 -8.84 3.56
N GLU A 353 -17.24 -7.53 3.76
CA GLU A 353 -18.10 -6.72 4.63
C GLU A 353 -19.42 -6.28 3.98
N THR A 354 -19.48 -6.14 2.65
CA THR A 354 -20.64 -5.53 1.97
C THR A 354 -21.28 -6.40 0.88
N GLY A 355 -20.61 -7.47 0.45
CA GLY A 355 -21.07 -8.34 -0.64
C GLY A 355 -21.08 -7.66 -2.01
N LEU A 356 -20.52 -6.45 -2.13
CA LEU A 356 -20.44 -5.69 -3.37
C LEU A 356 -19.05 -5.81 -4.00
N PRO A 357 -18.95 -6.03 -5.32
CA PRO A 357 -17.69 -5.87 -6.03
C PRO A 357 -17.34 -4.38 -6.11
N VAL A 358 -16.14 -3.99 -5.69
CA VAL A 358 -15.64 -2.61 -5.79
C VAL A 358 -14.62 -2.48 -6.91
N ARG A 359 -14.75 -1.40 -7.69
CA ARG A 359 -13.71 -0.91 -8.60
C ARG A 359 -13.06 0.31 -7.96
N LEU A 360 -11.81 0.17 -7.55
CA LEU A 360 -11.03 1.30 -7.03
C LEU A 360 -10.69 2.27 -8.17
N ARG A 361 -10.92 3.56 -7.95
CA ARG A 361 -10.70 4.65 -8.92
C ARG A 361 -9.34 5.33 -8.73
N GLY A 362 -8.81 5.33 -7.51
CA GLY A 362 -7.50 5.89 -7.17
C GLY A 362 -7.24 5.89 -5.67
N LEU A 363 -6.02 6.24 -5.28
CA LEU A 363 -5.62 6.47 -3.90
C LEU A 363 -6.04 7.89 -3.48
N LEU A 364 -6.65 8.03 -2.30
CA LEU A 364 -7.12 9.32 -1.76
C LEU A 364 -6.21 9.85 -0.64
N ASP A 365 -5.90 9.02 0.35
CA ASP A 365 -5.11 9.44 1.52
C ASP A 365 -4.43 8.26 2.23
N VAL A 366 -3.51 8.59 3.13
CA VAL A 366 -3.03 7.68 4.19
C VAL A 366 -3.27 8.37 5.53
N ASP A 367 -4.31 7.90 6.22
CA ASP A 367 -4.67 8.37 7.56
C ASP A 367 -3.84 7.63 8.62
N SER A 368 -3.45 8.32 9.69
CA SER A 368 -2.78 7.73 10.84
C SER A 368 -3.50 8.10 12.13
N THR A 369 -3.77 7.11 12.97
CA THR A 369 -4.42 7.27 14.26
C THR A 369 -3.61 6.59 15.35
N ARG A 370 -3.56 7.20 16.53
CA ARG A 370 -3.04 6.55 17.74
C ARG A 370 -4.02 6.72 18.89
N PHE A 371 -4.27 5.65 19.62
CA PHE A 371 -5.04 5.67 20.86
C PHE A 371 -4.61 4.52 21.78
N THR A 372 -4.77 4.72 23.09
CA THR A 372 -4.61 3.66 24.08
C THR A 372 -5.99 3.10 24.45
N GLY A 373 -6.11 1.79 24.61
CA GLY A 373 -7.37 1.13 24.96
C GLY A 373 -7.17 -0.33 25.34
N ARG A 374 -8.26 -1.08 25.47
CA ARG A 374 -8.20 -2.55 25.53
C ARG A 374 -8.43 -3.12 24.14
N GLY A 375 -7.51 -3.95 23.66
CA GLY A 375 -7.67 -4.65 22.40
C GLY A 375 -8.68 -5.81 22.49
N PRO A 376 -8.95 -6.51 21.38
CA PRO A 376 -9.89 -7.65 21.37
C PRO A 376 -9.52 -8.78 22.35
N SER A 377 -8.25 -8.84 22.76
CA SER A 377 -7.75 -9.79 23.77
C SER A 377 -7.99 -9.36 25.23
N GLY A 378 -8.63 -8.21 25.46
CA GLY A 378 -8.80 -7.59 26.78
C GLY A 378 -7.53 -6.91 27.34
N ARG A 379 -6.37 -7.10 26.69
CA ARG A 379 -5.10 -6.50 27.10
C ARG A 379 -5.08 -4.99 26.84
N ALA A 380 -4.41 -4.26 27.71
CA ALA A 380 -4.06 -2.86 27.45
C ALA A 380 -3.11 -2.76 26.25
N GLU A 381 -3.49 -1.97 25.25
CA GLU A 381 -2.79 -1.79 23.98
C GLU A 381 -2.64 -0.30 23.68
N ASP A 382 -1.43 0.12 23.30
CA ASP A 382 -1.12 1.38 22.64
C ASP A 382 -1.17 1.08 21.14
N PHE A 383 -2.24 1.52 20.49
CA PHE A 383 -2.56 1.13 19.12
C PHE A 383 -2.22 2.26 18.14
N HIS A 384 -1.41 1.94 17.13
CA HIS A 384 -1.08 2.82 16.00
C HIS A 384 -1.64 2.23 14.71
N GLY A 385 -2.73 2.82 14.22
CA GLY A 385 -3.34 2.43 12.95
C GLY A 385 -2.85 3.32 11.82
N VAL A 386 -2.40 2.73 10.72
CA VAL A 386 -2.11 3.44 9.46
C VAL A 386 -3.01 2.88 8.37
N ARG A 387 -3.82 3.75 7.76
CA ARG A 387 -5.02 3.39 7.01
C ARG A 387 -4.96 3.98 5.62
N VAL A 388 -4.74 3.12 4.63
CA VAL A 388 -4.76 3.49 3.21
C VAL A 388 -6.21 3.66 2.77
N VAL A 389 -6.55 4.81 2.19
CA VAL A 389 -7.92 5.12 1.75
C VAL A 389 -7.94 5.26 0.24
N PHE A 390 -8.73 4.40 -0.41
CA PHE A 390 -8.99 4.44 -1.84
C PHE A 390 -10.36 5.06 -2.15
N ASP A 391 -10.49 5.63 -3.33
CA ASP A 391 -11.76 5.98 -3.93
C ASP A 391 -12.42 4.72 -4.52
N GLY A 392 -13.65 4.39 -4.10
CA GLY A 392 -14.36 3.18 -4.50
C GLY A 392 -15.62 3.45 -5.32
N GLU A 393 -15.82 2.66 -6.37
CA GLU A 393 -17.07 2.60 -7.12
C GLU A 393 -17.69 1.20 -6.98
N VAL A 394 -18.95 1.12 -6.55
CA VAL A 394 -19.71 -0.13 -6.35
C VAL A 394 -21.06 -0.03 -7.06
N PRO A 395 -21.71 -1.16 -7.39
CA PRO A 395 -23.10 -1.16 -7.85
C PRO A 395 -24.05 -0.50 -6.84
N THR A 396 -24.94 0.36 -7.33
CA THR A 396 -25.92 1.10 -6.51
C THR A 396 -27.33 0.50 -6.56
N ASP A 397 -27.54 -0.49 -7.44
CA ASP A 397 -28.77 -1.27 -7.63
C ASP A 397 -28.75 -2.60 -6.86
N VAL A 398 -27.65 -2.90 -6.16
CA VAL A 398 -27.49 -4.07 -5.29
C VAL A 398 -27.42 -3.59 -3.84
N GLU A 399 -28.31 -4.11 -3.00
CA GLU A 399 -28.29 -3.79 -1.57
C GLU A 399 -27.07 -4.45 -0.89
N PRO A 400 -26.27 -3.69 -0.11
CA PRO A 400 -25.14 -4.25 0.64
C PRO A 400 -25.62 -5.26 1.69
N ARG A 401 -24.80 -6.30 1.92
CA ARG A 401 -25.00 -7.31 2.96
C ARG A 401 -23.65 -7.87 3.41
N VAL A 402 -23.48 -8.07 4.70
CA VAL A 402 -22.27 -8.73 5.22
C VAL A 402 -22.22 -10.17 4.71
N VAL A 403 -21.08 -10.58 4.14
CA VAL A 403 -20.84 -11.94 3.64
C VAL A 403 -19.96 -12.72 4.62
N GLU A 404 -19.05 -12.04 5.32
CA GLU A 404 -18.21 -12.62 6.35
C GLU A 404 -19.05 -13.16 7.53
N VAL A 405 -18.72 -14.38 7.99
CA VAL A 405 -19.33 -15.00 9.18
C VAL A 405 -18.37 -14.81 10.36
N ASP A 406 -18.91 -14.40 11.51
CA ASP A 406 -18.16 -14.03 12.73
C ASP A 406 -17.15 -12.88 12.58
N GLY A 407 -17.18 -12.21 11.42
CA GLY A 407 -16.35 -11.08 11.05
C GLY A 407 -16.47 -9.81 11.88
N SER A 408 -15.58 -8.84 11.68
CA SER A 408 -15.54 -7.62 12.50
C SER A 408 -16.70 -6.63 12.24
N THR A 409 -17.45 -6.84 11.15
CA THR A 409 -18.60 -6.05 10.74
C THR A 409 -19.91 -6.82 10.90
N VAL A 410 -20.98 -6.12 11.25
CA VAL A 410 -22.33 -6.68 11.52
C VAL A 410 -23.44 -6.12 10.63
N GLU A 411 -23.18 -5.03 9.92
CA GLU A 411 -24.11 -4.37 9.02
C GLU A 411 -23.32 -3.51 8.02
N ALA A 412 -23.77 -3.44 6.77
CA ALA A 412 -23.27 -2.50 5.78
C ALA A 412 -24.46 -1.79 5.14
N ALA A 413 -24.40 -0.46 5.02
CA ALA A 413 -25.55 0.34 4.58
C ALA A 413 -25.15 1.65 3.89
N TRP A 414 -26.01 2.11 2.98
CA TRP A 414 -25.90 3.42 2.34
C TRP A 414 -26.50 4.52 3.21
N TRP A 415 -25.69 5.52 3.57
CA TRP A 415 -26.09 6.66 4.39
C TRP A 415 -26.03 7.97 3.60
N PRO A 416 -27.11 8.78 3.55
CA PRO A 416 -27.05 10.14 3.03
C PRO A 416 -26.02 10.98 3.78
N VAL A 417 -25.17 11.72 3.05
CA VAL A 417 -24.09 12.54 3.65
C VAL A 417 -24.65 13.56 4.64
N ALA A 418 -25.86 14.09 4.38
CA ALA A 418 -26.57 15.01 5.27
C ALA A 418 -27.01 14.38 6.61
N ASP A 419 -27.22 13.06 6.66
CA ASP A 419 -27.69 12.35 7.86
C ASP A 419 -26.54 11.79 8.71
N LEU A 420 -25.29 11.82 8.22
CA LEU A 420 -24.09 11.35 8.91
C LEU A 420 -23.86 11.99 10.28
N SER A 421 -24.39 13.20 10.52
CA SER A 421 -24.35 13.85 11.83
C SER A 421 -25.14 13.11 12.92
N ARG A 422 -26.04 12.19 12.54
CA ARG A 422 -26.82 11.35 13.46
C ARG A 422 -26.09 10.06 13.86
N LEU A 423 -24.98 9.73 13.19
CA LEU A 423 -24.23 8.50 13.40
C LEU A 423 -23.03 8.71 14.31
N GLN A 424 -22.67 7.68 15.07
CA GLN A 424 -21.36 7.61 15.69
C GLN A 424 -20.35 7.12 14.64
N LEU A 425 -19.55 8.05 14.12
CA LEU A 425 -18.54 7.76 13.09
C LEU A 425 -17.14 7.63 13.67
N THR A 426 -16.36 6.66 13.18
CA THR A 426 -14.91 6.59 13.44
C THR A 426 -14.18 7.83 12.90
N GLY A 427 -12.98 8.10 13.43
CA GLY A 427 -12.13 9.19 12.93
C GLY A 427 -11.79 9.04 11.44
N LEU A 428 -11.66 7.81 10.95
CA LEU A 428 -11.39 7.51 9.54
C LEU A 428 -12.46 8.08 8.60
N VAL A 429 -13.74 7.87 8.90
CA VAL A 429 -14.83 8.39 8.06
C VAL A 429 -14.75 9.92 8.01
N ARG A 430 -14.55 10.57 9.16
CA ARG A 430 -14.43 12.04 9.24
C ARG A 430 -13.23 12.55 8.44
N ALA A 431 -12.10 11.83 8.47
CA ALA A 431 -10.93 12.16 7.65
C ALA A 431 -11.17 11.97 6.15
N ALA A 432 -11.91 10.92 5.76
CA ALA A 432 -12.19 10.60 4.36
C ALA A 432 -13.25 11.51 3.71
N LEU A 433 -14.24 12.00 4.46
CA LEU A 433 -15.33 12.85 3.91
C LEU A 433 -14.83 14.14 3.23
N LYS A 434 -13.61 14.61 3.54
CA LYS A 434 -12.97 15.76 2.85
C LYS A 434 -12.65 15.50 1.36
N HIS A 435 -12.73 14.24 0.91
CA HIS A 435 -12.48 13.81 -0.47
C HIS A 435 -13.77 13.62 -1.29
N LEU A 436 -14.94 13.84 -0.70
CA LEU A 436 -16.19 13.87 -1.47
C LEU A 436 -16.21 15.08 -2.43
N PRO A 437 -16.81 14.94 -3.63
CA PRO A 437 -16.85 15.99 -4.66
C PRO A 437 -17.83 17.14 -4.37
#